data_AF-A0A7W6AJ48-F1
#
_entry.id   AF-A0A7W6AJ48-F1
#
_cell.length_a   1.000
_cell.length_b   1.000
_cell.length_c   1.000
_cell.angle_alpha   90.00
_cell.angle_beta   90.00
_cell.angle_gamma   90.00
#
_symmetry.space_group_name_H-M   'P 1'
#
loop_
_entity.id
_entity.type
_entity.pdbx_description
1 polymer ?
#
loop_
_entity_poly.entity_id
_entity_poly.type
_entity_poly.pdbx_seq_one_letter_code
_entity_poly.pdbx_strand_id
1 'polypeptide(L)'
;MAVESWITPEETPALAEAAMAVIEGRLSRISATEREAYWASIRKAYNTPYNPPASKRSAKTAQVSVIAISTDALPAIEVQAAALAASALPAEIQAA
;
A
#
# COMPACT_ATOMS: atom_id res chain seq x y z
N MET A 1 4.72 -18.66 -11.14
CA MET A 1 3.25 -18.70 -11.24
C MET A 1 2.82 -17.45 -11.98
N ALA A 2 2.06 -17.58 -13.07
CA ALA A 2 1.41 -16.42 -13.67
C ALA A 2 0.25 -16.06 -12.74
N VAL A 3 0.28 -14.86 -12.15
CA VAL A 3 -0.87 -14.34 -11.43
C VAL A 3 -1.89 -13.96 -12.49
N GLU A 4 -3.03 -14.64 -12.52
CA GLU A 4 -4.13 -14.22 -13.38
C GLU A 4 -4.59 -12.83 -12.92
N SER A 5 -4.43 -11.83 -13.79
CA SER A 5 -4.97 -10.49 -13.55
C SER A 5 -6.48 -10.55 -13.76
N TRP A 6 -7.24 -10.15 -12.72
CA TRP A 6 -8.69 -9.96 -12.82
C TRP A 6 -9.10 -8.72 -13.63
N ILE A 7 -8.12 -7.91 -14.05
CA ILE A 7 -8.30 -6.73 -14.88
C ILE A 7 -7.63 -6.98 -16.23
N THR A 8 -8.38 -6.78 -17.31
CA THR A 8 -7.83 -6.88 -18.65
C THR A 8 -6.98 -5.64 -19.00
N PRO A 9 -5.98 -5.76 -19.89
CA PRO A 9 -5.19 -4.62 -20.37
C PRO A 9 -6.05 -3.48 -20.93
N GLU A 10 -7.18 -3.80 -21.56
CA GLU A 10 -8.11 -2.87 -22.17
C GLU A 10 -8.93 -2.09 -21.13
N GLU A 11 -9.28 -2.73 -19.99
CA GLU A 11 -9.98 -2.09 -18.88
C GLU A 11 -9.08 -1.21 -18.01
N THR A 12 -7.78 -1.53 -18.00
CA THR A 12 -6.76 -0.84 -17.19
C THR A 12 -6.80 0.69 -17.30
N PRO A 13 -6.80 1.32 -18.48
CA PRO A 13 -6.82 2.78 -18.58
C PRO A 13 -8.09 3.41 -18.00
N ALA A 14 -9.26 2.82 -18.25
CA ALA A 14 -10.54 3.33 -17.74
C ALA A 14 -10.62 3.21 -16.21
N LEU A 15 -10.16 2.09 -15.65
CA LEU A 15 -10.09 1.89 -14.20
C LEU A 15 -9.08 2.82 -13.54
N ALA A 16 -7.94 3.09 -14.18
CA ALA A 16 -6.95 4.04 -13.68
C ALA A 16 -7.50 5.47 -13.62
N GLU A 17 -8.22 5.90 -14.66
CA GLU A 17 -8.88 7.22 -14.66
C GLU A 17 -9.95 7.32 -13.57
N ALA A 18 -10.81 6.32 -13.44
CA ALA A 18 -11.83 6.27 -12.40
C ALA A 18 -11.22 6.29 -10.99
N ALA A 19 -10.15 5.53 -10.76
CA ALA A 19 -9.43 5.52 -9.48
C ALA A 19 -8.82 6.89 -9.17
N MET A 20 -8.19 7.55 -10.15
CA MET A 20 -7.62 8.88 -9.99
C MET A 20 -8.69 9.92 -9.64
N ALA A 21 -9.85 9.88 -10.28
CA ALA A 21 -10.96 10.79 -9.97
C ALA A 21 -11.44 10.64 -8.52
N VAL A 22 -11.54 9.40 -8.01
CA VAL A 22 -11.91 9.13 -6.62
C VAL A 22 -10.85 9.67 -5.64
N ILE A 23 -9.57 9.42 -5.94
CA ILE A 23 -8.45 9.87 -5.11
C ILE A 23 -8.42 11.40 -5.06
N GLU A 24 -8.42 12.08 -6.20
CA GLU A 24 -8.42 13.55 -6.26
C GLU A 24 -9.66 14.15 -5.60
N GLY A 25 -10.83 13.51 -5.74
CA GLY A 25 -12.04 13.91 -5.01
C GLY A 25 -11.85 13.88 -3.49
N ARG A 26 -11.13 12.90 -2.95
CA ARG A 26 -10.80 12.84 -1.51
C ARG A 26 -9.73 13.86 -1.12
N LEU A 27 -8.69 14.01 -1.94
CA LEU A 27 -7.58 14.94 -1.70
C LEU A 27 -7.97 16.41 -1.88
N SER A 28 -9.09 16.70 -2.54
CA SER A 28 -9.61 18.07 -2.67
C SER A 28 -9.93 18.76 -1.33
N ARG A 29 -10.06 17.96 -0.25
CA ARG A 29 -10.37 18.45 1.11
C ARG A 29 -9.15 18.96 1.88
N ILE A 30 -7.94 18.64 1.43
CA ILE A 30 -6.68 19.01 2.09
C ILE A 30 -5.94 20.08 1.28
N SER A 31 -4.95 20.72 1.91
CA SER A 31 -4.18 21.77 1.23
C SER A 31 -3.36 21.21 0.06
N ALA A 32 -2.99 22.09 -0.88
CA ALA A 32 -2.15 21.70 -2.01
C ALA A 32 -0.81 21.10 -1.57
N THR A 33 -0.23 21.61 -0.46
CA THR A 33 1.02 21.10 0.13
C THR A 33 0.85 19.69 0.68
N GLU A 34 -0.23 19.41 1.40
CA GLU A 34 -0.49 18.07 1.94
C GLU A 34 -0.80 17.06 0.84
N ARG A 35 -1.48 17.48 -0.23
CA ARG A 35 -1.69 16.66 -1.43
C ARG A 35 -0.36 16.30 -2.12
N GLU A 36 0.57 17.24 -2.20
CA GLU A 36 1.92 16.96 -2.74
C GLU A 36 2.68 15.98 -1.85
N ALA A 37 2.63 16.18 -0.52
CA ALA A 37 3.24 15.26 0.45
C ALA A 37 2.66 13.84 0.36
N TYR A 38 1.34 13.71 0.17
CA TYR A 38 0.68 12.43 -0.08
C TYR A 38 1.25 11.73 -1.32
N TRP A 39 1.28 12.41 -2.46
CA TRP A 39 1.83 11.84 -3.69
C TRP A 39 3.35 11.56 -3.61
N ALA A 40 4.10 12.36 -2.86
CA ALA A 40 5.51 12.10 -2.57
C ALA A 40 5.71 10.82 -1.75
N SER A 41 4.85 10.58 -0.75
CA SER A 41 4.88 9.34 0.04
C SER A 41 4.60 8.10 -0.80
N ILE A 42 3.62 8.17 -1.71
CA ILE A 42 3.30 7.07 -2.64
C ILE A 42 4.50 6.77 -3.55
N ARG A 43 5.11 7.79 -4.15
CA ARG A 43 6.31 7.65 -4.98
C ARG A 43 7.51 7.06 -4.23
N LYS A 44 7.60 7.31 -2.93
CA LYS A 44 8.65 6.75 -2.06
C LYS A 44 8.37 5.30 -1.69
N ALA A 45 7.11 4.96 -1.38
CA ALA A 45 6.73 3.64 -0.91
C ALA A 45 6.57 2.62 -2.04
N TYR A 46 6.18 3.08 -3.24
CA TYR A 46 5.92 2.24 -4.40
C TYR A 46 6.81 2.67 -5.57
N ASN A 47 7.38 1.69 -6.27
CA ASN A 47 8.36 1.94 -7.33
C ASN A 47 7.64 2.23 -8.67
N THR A 48 7.25 1.20 -9.41
CA THR A 48 6.31 1.27 -10.55
C THR A 48 4.89 0.99 -10.06
N PRO A 49 3.82 1.66 -10.57
CA PRO A 49 3.76 2.59 -11.70
C PRO A 49 3.94 4.08 -11.35
N TYR A 50 4.13 4.42 -10.07
CA TYR A 50 4.01 5.81 -9.60
C TYR A 50 5.29 6.65 -9.74
N ASN A 51 6.47 6.02 -9.84
CA ASN A 51 7.66 6.74 -10.26
C ASN A 51 7.73 6.81 -11.79
N PRO A 52 7.99 8.00 -12.37
CA PRO A 52 8.31 8.10 -13.79
C PRO A 52 9.51 7.19 -14.09
N PRO A 53 9.59 6.59 -15.30
CA PRO A 53 10.69 5.72 -15.65
C PRO A 53 11.98 6.48 -15.40
N ALA A 54 12.86 5.89 -14.58
CA ALA A 54 14.11 6.54 -14.21
C ALA A 54 14.80 7.02 -15.49
N SER A 55 14.83 8.33 -15.70
CA SER A 55 15.57 8.90 -16.81
C SER A 55 17.00 8.39 -16.65
N LYS A 56 17.55 7.76 -17.71
CA LYS A 56 18.90 7.17 -17.69
C LYS A 56 19.99 8.17 -17.23
N ARG A 57 19.68 9.46 -17.15
CA ARG A 57 20.54 10.56 -16.69
C ARG A 57 20.46 10.91 -15.19
N SER A 58 19.50 10.37 -14.43
CA SER A 58 19.30 10.77 -13.02
C SER A 58 19.37 9.61 -12.02
N ALA A 59 20.10 8.54 -12.34
CA ALA A 59 20.53 7.58 -11.33
C ALA A 59 21.65 8.20 -10.47
N LYS A 60 21.34 9.28 -9.73
CA LYS A 60 22.11 9.59 -8.53
C LYS A 60 21.62 8.58 -7.50
N THR A 61 22.35 7.47 -7.37
CA THR A 61 22.10 6.44 -6.38
C THR A 61 21.99 7.11 -5.02
N ALA A 62 20.76 7.36 -4.56
CA ALA A 62 20.54 7.78 -3.20
C ALA A 62 21.02 6.60 -2.36
N GLN A 63 22.14 6.77 -1.68
CA GLN A 63 22.62 5.80 -0.71
C GLN A 63 21.58 5.77 0.41
N VAL A 64 20.61 4.87 0.29
CA VAL A 64 19.69 4.57 1.38
C VAL A 64 20.53 3.92 2.45
N SER A 65 20.82 4.66 3.52
CA SER A 65 21.47 4.11 4.70
C SER A 65 20.58 3.01 5.25
N VAL A 66 21.00 1.76 5.07
CA VAL A 66 20.34 0.60 5.66
C VAL A 66 20.47 0.76 7.17
N ILE A 67 19.37 1.05 7.86
CA ILE A 67 19.31 1.04 9.31
C ILE A 67 19.35 -0.44 9.71
N ALA A 68 20.49 -0.89 10.22
CA ALA A 68 20.63 -2.24 10.77
C ALA A 68 19.78 -2.34 12.03
N ILE A 69 18.66 -3.06 11.94
CA ILE A 69 17.80 -3.38 13.08
C ILE A 69 18.45 -4.59 13.77
N SER A 70 19.08 -4.38 14.93
CA SER A 70 19.64 -5.49 15.73
C SER A 70 18.50 -6.41 16.17
N THR A 71 18.55 -7.68 15.76
CA THR A 71 17.55 -8.71 16.09
C THR A 71 17.59 -9.17 17.55
N ASP A 72 18.56 -8.69 18.32
CA ASP A 72 18.86 -9.12 19.70
C ASP A 72 17.89 -8.54 20.75
N ALA A 73 16.97 -7.66 20.34
CA ALA A 73 16.00 -7.00 21.22
C ALA A 73 14.53 -7.22 20.81
N LEU A 74 14.24 -8.24 20.00
CA LEU A 74 12.85 -8.63 19.72
C LEU A 74 12.42 -9.63 20.79
N PRO A 75 11.40 -9.34 21.63
CA PRO A 75 10.83 -10.37 22.48
C PRO A 75 10.29 -11.49 21.58
N ALA A 76 10.61 -12.75 21.90
CA ALA A 76 10.03 -13.89 21.22
C ALA A 76 8.51 -13.87 21.46
N ILE A 77 7.76 -13.34 20.51
CA ILE A 77 6.30 -13.44 20.53
C ILE A 77 5.99 -14.89 20.17
N GLU A 78 5.85 -15.72 21.19
CA GLU A 78 5.23 -17.04 21.07
C GLU A 78 3.80 -16.78 20.58
N VAL A 79 3.56 -17.08 19.30
CA VAL A 79 2.26 -16.89 18.65
C VAL A 79 1.27 -17.80 19.37
N GLN A 80 0.52 -17.25 20.33
CA GLN A 80 -0.59 -17.95 20.95
C GLN A 80 -1.69 -18.12 19.90
N ALA A 81 -1.63 -19.25 19.20
CA ALA A 81 -2.67 -19.77 18.31
C ALA A 81 -4.07 -19.84 18.97
N ALA A 82 -4.14 -19.71 20.31
CA ALA A 82 -5.38 -19.68 21.07
C ALA A 82 -6.22 -18.40 20.86
N ALA A 83 -5.63 -17.25 20.51
CA ALA A 83 -6.39 -16.00 20.37
C ALA A 83 -7.20 -15.92 19.06
N LEU A 84 -6.80 -16.64 18.01
CA LEU A 84 -7.53 -16.69 16.74
C LEU A 84 -8.72 -17.67 16.76
N ALA A 85 -8.75 -18.59 17.72
CA ALA A 85 -9.88 -19.50 17.91
C ALA A 85 -11.06 -18.86 18.66
N ALA A 86 -10.81 -17.82 19.48
CA ALA A 86 -11.84 -17.14 20.27
C ALA A 86 -12.69 -16.14 19.46
N SER A 87 -12.26 -15.74 18.25
CA SER A 87 -13.07 -14.88 17.36
C SER A 87 -13.99 -15.67 16.41
N ALA A 88 -13.95 -17.00 16.43
CA ALA A 88 -14.78 -17.89 15.62
C ALA A 88 -16.04 -18.37 16.36
N LEU A 89 -16.68 -17.51 17.14
CA LEU A 89 -18.02 -17.79 17.66
C LEU A 89 -19.06 -17.46 16.57
N PRO A 90 -19.90 -18.42 16.13
CA PRO A 90 -21.04 -18.10 15.28
C PRO A 90 -22.03 -17.26 16.10
N ALA A 91 -22.39 -16.09 15.56
CA ALA A 91 -23.48 -15.29 16.11
C ALA A 91 -24.79 -16.09 15.96
N GLU A 92 -25.26 -16.71 17.03
CA GLU A 92 -26.65 -17.15 17.14
C GLU A 92 -27.54 -15.90 17.09
N ILE A 93 -28.23 -15.71 15.96
CA ILE A 93 -29.31 -14.75 15.84
C ILE A 93 -30.52 -15.37 16.53
N GLN A 94 -30.77 -14.97 17.77
CA GLN A 94 -32.11 -15.04 18.37
C GLN A 94 -32.87 -13.76 18.03
N ALA A 95 -33.98 -13.89 17.31
CA ALA A 95 -35.07 -12.92 17.33
C ALA A 95 -36.40 -13.64 17.03
N ALA A 96 -37.23 -13.69 18.09
CA ALA A 96 -38.70 -13.79 18.19
C ALA A 96 -39.44 -14.88 17.40
#